data_AF-A0A2V7YQ04-F1
#
_entry.id   AF-A0A2V7YQ04-F1
#
_cell.length_a   1.000
_cell.length_b   1.000
_cell.length_c   1.000
_cell.angle_alpha   90.00
_cell.angle_beta   90.00
_cell.angle_gamma   90.00
#
_symmetry.space_group_name_H-M   'P 1'
#
loop_
_entity.id
_entity.type
_entity.pdbx_description
1 polymer ?
#
loop_
_entity_poly.entity_id
_entity_poly.type
_entity_poly.pdbx_seq_one_letter_code
_entity_poly.pdbx_strand_id
1 'polypeptide(L)'
;TAEKRHDLGKMLPASSGLVYLCNPNNPTASLTPAAEVRAFLARTPAGTAVLVDEAYAHYVESPDWASVIPRIGEYPNLIVARTFSKIYGMAGLRCGYAIAQPATIRRLQEQQAFDSLSIM
;
A
#
# COMPACT_ATOMS: atom_id res chain seq x y z
N THR A 1 16.19 4.23 6.14
CA THR A 1 17.64 4.01 5.88
C THR A 1 18.35 5.35 5.69
N ALA A 2 19.67 5.39 5.43
CA ALA A 2 20.39 6.63 5.13
C ALA A 2 19.80 7.38 3.91
N GLU A 3 19.27 6.62 2.95
CA GLU A 3 18.54 7.11 1.76
C GLU A 3 17.07 7.47 2.05
N LYS A 4 16.67 7.46 3.33
CA LYS A 4 15.30 7.72 3.81
C LYS A 4 14.23 6.75 3.30
N ARG A 5 14.63 5.64 2.66
CA ARG A 5 13.76 4.52 2.24
C ARG A 5 13.37 3.65 3.42
N HIS A 6 12.37 2.78 3.22
CA HIS A 6 11.98 1.77 4.20
C HIS A 6 13.15 0.80 4.46
N ASP A 7 13.32 0.40 5.71
CA ASP A 7 14.28 -0.66 6.09
C ASP A 7 13.50 -1.98 6.20
N LEU A 8 13.16 -2.56 5.04
CA LEU A 8 12.32 -3.76 4.95
C LEU A 8 12.93 -4.97 5.68
N GLY A 9 14.27 -5.03 5.75
CA GLY A 9 14.98 -6.06 6.49
C GLY A 9 14.72 -6.01 8.00
N LYS A 10 14.62 -4.82 8.60
CA LYS A 10 14.25 -4.65 10.01
C LYS A 10 12.74 -4.72 10.25
N MET A 11 11.93 -4.35 9.27
CA MET A 11 10.46 -4.42 9.39
C MET A 11 9.97 -5.87 9.39
N LEU A 12 10.64 -6.77 8.67
CA LEU A 12 10.16 -8.14 8.50
C LEU A 12 10.14 -8.97 9.80
N PRO A 13 11.17 -8.99 10.66
CA PRO A 13 11.08 -9.69 11.95
C PRO A 13 9.99 -9.15 12.88
N ALA A 14 9.64 -7.87 12.73
CA ALA A 14 8.62 -7.20 13.54
C ALA A 14 7.22 -7.26 12.90
N SER A 15 7.06 -7.89 11.73
CA SER A 15 5.82 -7.87 10.97
C SER A 15 4.74 -8.70 11.67
N SER A 16 3.87 -8.03 12.44
CA SER A 16 2.74 -8.62 13.15
C SER A 16 1.54 -7.68 13.08
N GLY A 17 0.34 -8.23 12.90
CA GLY A 17 -0.90 -7.46 12.76
C GLY A 17 -0.97 -6.71 11.42
N LEU A 18 -0.30 -5.55 11.32
CA LEU A 18 -0.30 -4.68 10.14
C LEU A 18 1.10 -4.11 9.88
N VAL A 19 1.55 -4.20 8.63
CA VAL A 19 2.67 -3.42 8.11
C VAL A 19 2.12 -2.36 7.16
N TYR A 20 2.46 -1.09 7.41
CA TYR A 20 2.15 0.03 6.52
C TYR A 20 3.39 0.44 5.73
N LEU A 21 3.26 0.50 4.41
CA LEU A 21 4.31 0.84 3.46
C LEU A 21 3.83 1.96 2.53
N CYS A 22 4.33 3.18 2.69
CA CYS A 22 3.99 4.30 1.81
C CYS A 22 4.99 4.39 0.67
N ASN A 23 4.63 4.05 -0.57
CA ASN A 23 5.59 4.00 -1.68
C ASN A 23 4.97 4.55 -2.97
N PRO A 24 5.25 5.81 -3.36
CA PRO A 24 6.29 6.72 -2.82
C PRO A 24 6.04 7.23 -1.40
N ASN A 25 7.12 7.40 -0.62
CA ASN A 25 7.01 7.74 0.80
C ASN A 25 6.68 9.22 1.04
N ASN A 26 5.88 9.48 2.07
CA ASN A 26 5.63 10.80 2.64
C ASN A 26 6.23 10.85 4.05
N PRO A 27 7.07 11.83 4.44
CA PRO A 27 7.38 13.10 3.75
C PRO A 27 8.63 13.10 2.87
N THR A 28 9.32 11.96 2.74
CA THR A 28 10.68 11.94 2.19
C THR A 28 10.75 11.87 0.66
N ALA A 29 9.61 11.60 -0.01
CA ALA A 29 9.50 11.31 -1.43
C ALA A 29 10.34 10.12 -1.91
N SER A 30 10.98 9.38 -1.00
CA SER A 30 11.87 8.28 -1.34
C SER A 30 11.09 7.08 -1.86
N LEU A 31 11.63 6.43 -2.87
CA LEU A 31 11.09 5.20 -3.44
C LEU A 31 11.76 3.98 -2.82
N THR A 32 10.97 2.96 -2.52
CA THR A 32 11.47 1.61 -2.22
C THR A 32 11.37 0.78 -3.50
N PRO A 33 12.47 0.20 -4.00
CA PRO A 33 12.46 -0.52 -5.27
C PRO A 33 11.44 -1.66 -5.30
N ALA A 34 10.78 -1.84 -6.45
CA ALA A 34 9.73 -2.86 -6.62
C ALA A 34 10.23 -4.28 -6.33
N ALA A 35 11.50 -4.56 -6.64
CA ALA A 35 12.14 -5.84 -6.32
C ALA A 35 12.21 -6.10 -4.82
N GLU A 36 12.56 -5.08 -4.03
CA GLU A 36 12.63 -5.18 -2.57
C GLU A 36 11.24 -5.33 -1.95
N VAL A 37 10.26 -4.55 -2.42
CA VAL A 37 8.87 -4.66 -1.95
C VAL A 37 8.33 -6.06 -2.25
N ARG A 38 8.56 -6.61 -3.45
CA ARG A 38 8.16 -7.98 -3.79
C ARG A 38 8.82 -9.02 -2.89
N ALA A 39 10.13 -8.91 -2.67
CA ALA A 39 10.85 -9.83 -1.79
C ALA A 39 10.34 -9.75 -0.34
N PHE A 40 9.95 -8.57 0.12
CA PHE A 40 9.33 -8.37 1.43
C PHE A 40 7.95 -9.03 1.52
N LEU A 41 7.08 -8.81 0.53
CA LEU A 41 5.75 -9.43 0.48
C LEU A 41 5.82 -10.96 0.49
N ALA A 42 6.73 -11.54 -0.30
CA ALA A 42 6.92 -12.99 -0.37
C ALA A 42 7.39 -13.63 0.95
N ARG A 43 8.04 -12.85 1.83
CA ARG A 43 8.53 -13.32 3.13
C ARG A 43 7.64 -12.94 4.30
N THR A 44 6.66 -12.05 4.08
CA THR A 44 5.78 -11.59 5.15
C THR A 44 4.84 -12.72 5.56
N PRO A 45 4.70 -13.03 6.87
CA PRO A 45 3.77 -14.06 7.32
C PRO A 45 2.34 -13.78 6.88
N ALA A 46 1.60 -14.83 6.50
CA ALA A 46 0.22 -14.70 6.02
C ALA A 46 -0.73 -14.06 7.06
N GLY A 47 -0.40 -14.15 8.36
CA GLY A 47 -1.17 -13.53 9.45
C GLY A 47 -0.98 -12.02 9.60
N THR A 48 -0.06 -11.41 8.85
CA THR A 48 0.24 -9.98 8.91
C THR A 48 -0.31 -9.28 7.69
N ALA A 49 -1.24 -8.35 7.86
CA ALA A 49 -1.73 -7.52 6.76
C ALA A 49 -0.62 -6.59 6.27
N VAL A 50 -0.49 -6.39 4.96
CA VAL A 50 0.43 -5.43 4.36
C VAL A 50 -0.38 -4.40 3.59
N LEU A 51 -0.40 -3.17 4.08
CA LEU A 51 -1.00 -2.04 3.41
C LEU A 51 0.08 -1.26 2.65
N VAL A 52 0.00 -1.27 1.33
CA VAL A 52 0.84 -0.45 0.46
C VAL A 52 0.05 0.80 0.02
N ASP A 53 0.48 1.96 0.50
CA ASP A 53 -0.10 3.24 0.13
C ASP A 53 0.62 3.80 -1.11
N GLU A 54 -0.12 3.82 -2.22
CA GLU A 54 0.33 4.29 -3.52
C GLU A 54 -0.27 5.67 -3.87
N ALA A 55 -0.56 6.52 -2.88
CA ALA A 55 -1.16 7.83 -3.08
C ALA A 55 -0.40 8.72 -4.10
N TYR A 56 0.92 8.54 -4.20
CA TYR A 56 1.80 9.31 -5.08
C TYR A 56 2.28 8.52 -6.31
N ALA A 57 1.73 7.34 -6.60
CA ALA A 57 2.15 6.47 -7.70
C ALA A 57 2.26 7.17 -9.07
N HIS A 58 1.38 8.13 -9.34
CA HIS A 58 1.33 8.84 -10.63
C HIS A 58 2.45 9.86 -10.82
N TYR A 59 3.20 10.20 -9.76
CA TYR A 59 4.34 11.11 -9.85
C TYR A 59 5.68 10.38 -10.05
N VAL A 60 5.66 9.05 -10.14
CA VAL A 60 6.89 8.26 -10.21
C VAL A 60 7.35 8.12 -11.65
N GLU A 61 8.56 8.58 -11.92
CA GLU A 61 9.22 8.41 -13.23
C GLU A 61 10.32 7.33 -13.20
N SER A 62 10.68 6.85 -12.01
CA SER A 62 11.76 5.87 -11.85
C SER A 62 11.36 4.48 -12.36
N PRO A 63 12.19 3.82 -13.19
CA PRO A 63 11.93 2.46 -13.67
C PRO A 63 12.03 1.40 -12.56
N ASP A 64 12.67 1.75 -11.43
CA ASP A 64 12.84 0.83 -10.29
C ASP A 64 11.59 0.73 -9.42
N TRP A 65 10.58 1.57 -9.68
CA TRP A 65 9.29 1.53 -9.00
C TRP A 65 8.23 0.91 -9.90
N ALA A 66 7.38 0.09 -9.31
CA ALA A 66 6.21 -0.46 -9.95
C ALA A 66 5.11 -0.62 -8.90
N SER A 67 3.87 -0.39 -9.33
CA SER A 67 2.71 -0.68 -8.50
C SER A 67 2.65 -2.15 -8.14
N VAL A 68 2.20 -2.45 -6.92
CA VAL A 68 1.99 -3.83 -6.46
C VAL A 68 0.58 -4.35 -6.77
N ILE A 69 -0.30 -3.53 -7.37
CA ILE A 69 -1.66 -3.93 -7.79
C ILE A 69 -1.68 -5.23 -8.63
N PRO A 70 -0.79 -5.43 -9.63
CA PRO A 70 -0.78 -6.67 -10.42
C PRO A 70 -0.49 -7.94 -9.59
N ARG A 71 -0.03 -7.77 -8.34
CA ARG A 71 0.36 -8.86 -7.44
C ARG A 71 -0.70 -9.17 -6.37
N ILE A 72 -1.84 -8.49 -6.38
CA ILE A 72 -2.93 -8.73 -5.42
C ILE A 72 -3.39 -10.20 -5.42
N GLY A 73 -3.35 -10.87 -6.57
CA GLY A 73 -3.70 -12.30 -6.65
C GLY A 73 -2.70 -13.24 -5.96
N GLU A 74 -1.46 -12.80 -5.75
CA GLU A 74 -0.39 -13.62 -5.16
C GLU A 74 -0.39 -13.61 -3.63
N TYR A 75 -0.85 -12.50 -3.02
CA TYR A 75 -0.71 -12.27 -1.58
C TYR A 75 -2.09 -11.98 -0.94
N PRO A 76 -2.69 -12.93 -0.20
CA PRO A 76 -4.03 -12.75 0.39
C PRO A 76 -4.08 -11.65 1.47
N ASN A 77 -2.95 -11.33 2.06
CA ASN A 77 -2.75 -10.31 3.09
C ASN A 77 -2.36 -8.93 2.53
N LEU A 78 -2.27 -8.76 1.20
CA LEU A 78 -1.92 -7.49 0.57
C LEU A 78 -3.16 -6.61 0.35
N ILE A 79 -3.03 -5.34 0.74
CA ILE A 79 -3.99 -4.27 0.50
C ILE A 79 -3.23 -3.13 -0.17
N VAL A 80 -3.74 -2.62 -1.29
CA VAL A 80 -3.21 -1.41 -1.92
C VAL A 80 -4.23 -0.28 -1.77
N ALA A 81 -3.79 0.86 -1.25
CA ALA A 81 -4.62 2.06 -1.17
C ALA A 81 -4.20 3.09 -2.23
N ARG A 82 -5.20 3.71 -2.85
CA ARG A 82 -5.03 4.84 -3.76
C ARG A 82 -6.06 5.93 -3.48
N THR A 83 -5.77 7.13 -3.96
CA THR A 83 -6.59 8.32 -3.67
C THR A 83 -6.78 9.20 -4.90
N PHE A 84 -7.92 9.88 -4.93
CA PHE A 84 -8.20 10.96 -5.86
C PHE A 84 -7.67 12.33 -5.36
N SER A 85 -7.08 12.38 -4.17
CA SER A 85 -6.69 13.65 -3.53
C SER A 85 -5.41 14.29 -4.10
N LYS A 86 -4.58 13.54 -4.83
CA LYS A 86 -3.24 13.97 -5.25
C LYS A 86 -3.23 14.42 -6.70
N ILE A 87 -2.78 13.55 -7.62
CA ILE A 87 -2.68 13.87 -9.06
C ILE A 87 -4.00 14.37 -9.65
N TYR A 88 -5.14 13.89 -9.15
CA TYR A 88 -6.46 14.26 -9.64
C TYR A 88 -7.01 15.56 -9.02
N GLY A 89 -6.35 16.17 -8.04
CA GLY A 89 -6.77 17.44 -7.44
C GLY A 89 -8.09 17.41 -6.65
N MET A 90 -8.68 16.23 -6.41
CA MET A 90 -10.00 16.08 -5.79
C MET A 90 -9.93 15.87 -4.26
N ALA A 91 -9.01 16.56 -3.58
CA ALA A 91 -8.85 16.38 -2.14
C ALA A 91 -10.12 16.69 -1.34
N GLY A 92 -10.93 17.67 -1.77
CA GLY A 92 -12.19 18.03 -1.12
C GLY A 92 -13.31 16.98 -1.26
N LEU A 93 -13.25 16.11 -2.28
CA LEU A 93 -14.29 15.10 -2.53
C LEU A 93 -14.26 13.95 -1.51
N ARG A 94 -13.12 13.76 -0.82
CA ARG A 94 -12.90 12.68 0.16
C ARG A 94 -13.12 11.27 -0.43
N CYS A 95 -12.71 11.08 -1.69
CA CYS A 95 -12.80 9.80 -2.38
C CYS A 95 -11.43 9.09 -2.47
N GLY A 96 -11.43 7.81 -2.15
CA GLY A 96 -10.29 6.90 -2.23
C GLY A 96 -10.76 5.46 -2.40
N TYR A 97 -9.84 4.56 -2.69
CA TYR A 97 -10.18 3.15 -2.90
C TYR A 97 -9.08 2.22 -2.41
N ALA A 98 -9.50 1.01 -2.05
CA ALA A 98 -8.61 -0.10 -1.72
C ALA A 98 -8.74 -1.20 -2.78
N ILE A 99 -7.62 -1.85 -3.09
CA ILE A 99 -7.58 -3.05 -3.91
C ILE A 99 -6.98 -4.14 -3.04
N ALA A 100 -7.74 -5.21 -2.82
CA ALA A 100 -7.33 -6.39 -2.08
C ALA A 100 -8.11 -7.61 -2.58
N GLN A 101 -7.75 -8.80 -2.11
CA GLN A 101 -8.54 -9.99 -2.42
C GLN A 101 -9.96 -9.90 -1.79
N PRO A 102 -10.98 -10.56 -2.38
CA PRO A 102 -12.37 -10.42 -1.94
C PRO A 102 -12.62 -10.69 -0.46
N ALA A 103 -11.91 -11.66 0.13
CA ALA A 103 -12.02 -11.96 1.56
C ALA A 103 -11.57 -10.78 2.45
N THR A 104 -10.50 -10.09 2.04
CA THR A 104 -9.98 -8.91 2.75
C THR A 104 -10.91 -7.71 2.55
N ILE A 105 -11.44 -7.51 1.34
CA ILE A 105 -12.43 -6.46 1.07
C ILE A 105 -13.68 -6.62 1.94
N ARG A 106 -14.24 -7.83 2.05
CA ARG A 106 -15.40 -8.09 2.93
C ARG A 106 -15.13 -7.72 4.39
N ARG A 107 -13.96 -8.09 4.91
CA ARG A 107 -13.56 -7.73 6.29
C ARG A 107 -13.43 -6.22 6.48
N LEU A 108 -12.99 -5.48 5.47
CA LEU A 108 -12.93 -4.01 5.53
C LEU A 108 -14.33 -3.39 5.46
N GLN A 109 -15.22 -3.93 4.62
CA GLN A 109 -16.62 -3.47 4.50
C GLN A 109 -17.41 -3.60 5.81
N GLU A 110 -17.15 -4.65 6.61
CA GLU A 110 -17.74 -4.80 7.96
C GLU A 110 -17.40 -3.64 8.91
N GLN A 111 -16.31 -2.92 8.64
CA GLN A 111 -15.86 -1.78 9.44
C GLN A 111 -16.18 -0.43 8.78
N GLN A 112 -16.85 -0.43 7.62
CA GLN A 112 -17.15 0.80 6.88
C GLN A 112 -18.24 1.60 7.60
N ALA A 113 -17.93 2.84 7.96
CA ALA A 113 -18.95 3.76 8.45
C ALA A 113 -19.86 4.19 7.29
N PHE A 114 -21.16 4.34 7.60
CA PHE A 114 -22.22 4.66 6.63
C PHE A 114 -21.92 5.91 5.79
N ASP A 115 -21.16 6.87 6.32
CA ASP A 115 -20.89 8.17 5.67
C ASP A 115 -19.54 8.25 4.92
N SER A 116 -18.87 7.11 4.66
CA SER A 116 -17.56 7.10 4.00
C SER A 116 -17.65 6.81 2.49
N LEU A 117 -17.09 7.72 1.68
CA LEU A 117 -16.98 7.60 0.20
C LEU A 117 -15.80 6.71 -0.26
N SER A 118 -15.44 5.70 0.54
CA SER A 118 -14.37 4.76 0.17
C SER A 118 -14.93 3.66 -0.70
N ILE A 119 -14.31 3.43 -1.85
CA ILE A 119 -14.69 2.36 -2.79
C ILE A 119 -13.82 1.13 -2.45
N MET A 120 -14.44 0.05 -1.99
CA MET A 120 -13.79 -1.19 -1.60
C MET A 120 -14.29 -2.35 -2.42
#